data_AF-A0A356X0D2-F1
#
_entry.id   AF-A0A356X0D2-F1
#
_cell.length_a   1.000
_cell.length_b   1.000
_cell.length_c   1.000
_cell.angle_alpha   90.00
_cell.angle_beta   90.00
_cell.angle_gamma   90.00
#
_symmetry.space_group_name_H-M   'P 1'
#
loop_
_entity.id
_entity.type
_entity.pdbx_description
1 polymer ?
#
loop_
_entity_poly.entity_id
_entity_poly.type
_entity_poly.pdbx_seq_one_letter_code
_entity_poly.pdbx_strand_id
1 'polypeptide(L)'
;MHTSYNNSKQFLAKYKEEVRDAIPNELPKEVNCFLDFVLENLFDDSLSVAEALQRCNIKSKNFSSRFSLYAGATPKQFILEHRTNAAQHLLLESRLTIAQIRILTGFSSHSAFSKAFKNSTGG
;
A
#
# COMPACT_ATOMS: atom_id res chain seq x y z
N MET A 1 -6.91 -16.99 -19.23
CA MET A 1 -7.18 -15.95 -18.21
C MET A 1 -6.43 -16.19 -16.89
N HIS A 2 -6.22 -17.44 -16.42
CA HIS A 2 -5.53 -17.68 -15.14
C HIS A 2 -4.07 -17.21 -15.05
N THR A 3 -3.28 -17.26 -16.13
CA THR A 3 -1.85 -16.90 -16.10
C THR A 3 -1.61 -15.42 -15.77
N SER A 4 -2.42 -14.51 -16.33
CA SER A 4 -2.26 -13.06 -16.08
C SER A 4 -2.53 -12.72 -14.62
N TYR A 5 -3.52 -13.36 -13.99
CA TYR A 5 -3.88 -13.11 -12.60
C TYR A 5 -2.80 -13.60 -11.62
N ASN A 6 -2.23 -14.79 -11.88
CA ASN A 6 -1.16 -15.33 -11.05
C ASN A 6 0.12 -14.48 -11.12
N ASN A 7 0.46 -14.02 -12.33
CA ASN A 7 1.60 -13.12 -12.53
C ASN A 7 1.39 -11.79 -11.77
N SER A 8 0.18 -11.23 -11.79
CA SER A 8 -0.14 -10.03 -11.02
C SER A 8 0.00 -10.25 -9.51
N LYS A 9 -0.43 -11.40 -8.98
CA LYS A 9 -0.22 -11.73 -7.54
C LYS A 9 1.25 -11.89 -7.19
N GLN A 10 2.05 -12.52 -8.06
CA GLN A 10 3.48 -12.64 -7.86
C GLN A 10 4.18 -11.28 -7.89
N PHE A 11 3.79 -10.41 -8.82
CA PHE A 11 4.25 -9.01 -8.85
C PHE A 11 3.93 -8.29 -7.55
N LEU A 12 2.69 -8.37 -7.05
CA LEU A 12 2.30 -7.70 -5.80
C LEU A 12 3.06 -8.25 -4.58
N ALA A 13 3.39 -9.54 -4.56
CA ALA A 13 4.24 -10.11 -3.51
C ALA A 13 5.64 -9.48 -3.54
N LYS A 14 6.27 -9.47 -4.72
CA LYS A 14 7.59 -8.87 -4.93
C LYS A 14 7.60 -7.36 -4.63
N TYR A 15 6.55 -6.65 -5.03
CA TYR A 15 6.42 -5.21 -4.81
C TYR A 15 6.53 -4.85 -3.32
N LYS A 16 5.94 -5.66 -2.43
CA LYS A 16 6.03 -5.44 -0.97
C LYS A 16 7.46 -5.55 -0.47
N GLU A 17 8.22 -6.52 -0.97
CA GLU A 17 9.63 -6.70 -0.63
C GLU A 17 10.46 -5.51 -1.12
N GLU A 18 10.27 -5.09 -2.38
CA GLU A 18 10.94 -3.92 -2.95
C GLU A 18 10.66 -2.63 -2.14
N VAL A 19 9.42 -2.44 -1.69
CA VAL A 19 9.07 -1.31 -0.81
C VAL A 19 9.72 -1.43 0.57
N ARG A 20 9.80 -2.64 1.13
CA ARG A 20 10.44 -2.86 2.44
C ARG A 20 11.94 -2.57 2.39
N ASP A 21 12.61 -3.01 1.33
CA ASP A 21 14.05 -2.79 1.10
C ASP A 21 14.39 -1.33 0.82
N ALA A 22 13.44 -0.56 0.27
CA ALA A 22 13.62 0.88 0.05
C ALA A 22 13.59 1.71 1.33
N ILE A 23 13.08 1.16 2.44
CA ILE A 23 13.00 1.85 3.74
C ILE A 23 14.21 1.45 4.61
N PRO A 24 14.82 2.38 5.36
CA PRO A 24 15.95 2.08 6.23
C PRO A 24 15.68 0.91 7.18
N ASN A 25 16.69 0.06 7.40
CA ASN A 25 16.58 -1.06 8.34
C ASN A 25 16.67 -0.64 9.81
N GLU A 26 17.23 0.54 10.08
CA GLU A 26 17.38 1.09 11.43
C GLU A 26 16.14 1.94 11.79
N LEU A 27 15.07 1.25 12.20
CA LEU A 27 13.80 1.88 12.60
C LEU A 27 13.52 1.66 14.09
N PRO A 28 12.86 2.60 14.78
CA PRO A 28 12.27 2.34 16.08
C PRO A 28 11.31 1.14 16.01
N LYS A 29 11.32 0.29 17.03
CA LYS A 29 10.51 -0.94 17.09
C LYS A 29 9.03 -0.72 16.73
N GLU A 30 8.45 0.39 17.18
CA GLU A 30 7.06 0.78 16.87
C GLU A 30 6.86 1.04 15.37
N VAL A 31 7.79 1.77 14.74
CA VAL A 31 7.73 2.09 13.31
C VAL A 31 7.94 0.83 12.48
N ASN A 32 8.90 -0.02 12.85
CA ASN A 32 9.11 -1.29 12.17
C ASN A 32 7.88 -2.20 12.26
N CYS A 33 7.31 -2.39 13.46
CA CYS A 33 6.09 -3.18 13.64
C CYS A 33 4.94 -2.67 12.76
N PHE A 34 4.72 -1.35 12.77
CA PHE A 34 3.67 -0.75 11.96
C PHE A 34 3.91 -0.94 10.46
N LEU A 35 5.16 -0.75 10.02
CA LEU A 35 5.54 -0.91 8.62
C LEU A 35 5.35 -2.35 8.15
N ASP A 36 5.83 -3.33 8.90
CA ASP A 36 5.65 -4.75 8.58
C ASP A 36 4.15 -5.09 8.46
N PHE A 37 3.35 -4.68 9.45
CA PHE A 37 1.90 -4.92 9.42
C PHE A 37 1.23 -4.28 8.20
N VAL A 38 1.59 -3.02 7.88
CA VAL A 38 1.04 -2.32 6.72
C VAL A 38 1.45 -3.00 5.42
N LEU A 39 2.70 -3.45 5.29
CA LEU A 39 3.17 -4.10 4.07
C LEU A 39 2.52 -5.47 3.90
N GLU A 40 2.45 -6.28 4.95
CA GLU A 40 1.77 -7.59 4.92
C GLU A 40 0.33 -7.46 4.41
N ASN A 41 -0.38 -6.41 4.83
CA ASN A 41 -1.79 -6.16 4.54
C ASN A 41 -2.01 -5.08 3.47
N LEU A 42 -0.97 -4.66 2.74
CA LEU A 42 -1.00 -3.47 1.89
C LEU A 42 -2.14 -3.52 0.86
N PHE A 43 -2.42 -4.71 0.32
CA PHE A 43 -3.43 -4.94 -0.70
C PHE A 43 -4.73 -5.55 -0.17
N ASP A 44 -4.91 -5.58 1.15
CA ASP A 44 -6.17 -5.96 1.79
C ASP A 44 -7.09 -4.74 1.92
N ASP A 45 -8.33 -4.83 1.44
CA ASP A 45 -9.24 -3.68 1.46
C ASP A 45 -9.73 -3.29 2.86
N SER A 46 -9.56 -4.17 3.85
CA SER A 46 -9.89 -3.94 5.26
C SER A 46 -8.78 -3.22 6.04
N LEU A 47 -7.57 -3.09 5.48
CA LEU A 47 -6.44 -2.45 6.15
C LEU A 47 -6.80 -1.03 6.62
N SER A 48 -6.64 -0.81 7.93
CA SER A 48 -6.83 0.49 8.57
C SER A 48 -5.58 0.88 9.36
N VAL A 49 -5.17 2.14 9.22
CA VAL A 49 -4.09 2.73 10.02
C VAL A 49 -4.39 2.60 11.52
N ALA A 50 -5.66 2.75 11.93
CA ALA A 50 -6.03 2.65 13.33
C ALA A 50 -5.80 1.23 13.89
N GLU A 51 -6.13 0.20 13.12
CA GLU A 51 -5.91 -1.19 13.50
C GLU A 51 -4.42 -1.50 13.60
N ALA A 52 -3.62 -1.08 12.62
CA ALA A 52 -2.17 -1.26 12.63
C ALA A 52 -1.53 -0.59 13.87
N LEU A 53 -1.96 0.62 14.23
CA LEU A 53 -1.51 1.30 15.45
C LEU A 53 -1.88 0.52 16.71
N GLN A 54 -3.11 0.01 16.80
CA GLN A 54 -3.55 -0.80 17.93
C GLN A 54 -2.76 -2.10 18.04
N ARG A 55 -2.54 -2.80 16.93
CA ARG A 55 -1.82 -4.07 16.90
C ARG A 55 -0.37 -3.93 17.37
N CYS A 56 0.25 -2.80 17.06
CA CYS A 56 1.61 -2.46 17.48
C CYS A 56 1.68 -1.68 18.81
N ASN A 57 0.57 -1.50 19.51
CA ASN A 57 0.47 -0.78 20.79
C ASN A 57 1.01 0.67 20.74
N ILE A 58 0.75 1.36 19.62
CA ILE A 58 1.25 2.70 19.32
C ILE A 58 0.19 3.75 19.68
N LYS A 59 0.61 4.78 20.43
CA LYS A 59 -0.24 5.94 20.71
C LYS A 59 -0.24 6.91 19.52
N SER A 60 -1.42 7.12 18.93
CA SER A 60 -1.62 7.85 17.67
C SER A 60 -1.12 9.31 17.64
N LYS A 61 -1.02 10.00 18.79
CA LYS A 61 -0.88 11.47 18.89
C LYS A 61 0.32 12.09 18.15
N ASN A 62 1.41 11.36 17.92
CA ASN A 62 2.59 11.86 17.19
C ASN A 62 3.13 10.86 16.16
N PHE A 63 2.43 9.74 15.94
CA PHE A 63 2.99 8.65 15.16
C PHE A 63 3.08 9.00 13.67
N SER A 64 2.06 9.66 13.11
CA SER A 64 2.05 10.00 11.69
C SER A 64 3.29 10.80 11.27
N SER A 65 3.64 11.85 12.02
CA SER A 65 4.82 12.66 11.73
C SER A 65 6.11 11.87 11.93
N ARG A 66 6.20 11.03 12.97
CA ARG A 66 7.36 10.15 13.20
C ARG A 66 7.56 9.17 12.04
N PHE A 67 6.49 8.54 11.57
CA PHE A 67 6.53 7.60 10.45
C PHE A 67 7.02 8.29 9.16
N SER A 68 6.54 9.50 8.88
CA SER A 68 6.94 10.28 7.71
C SER A 68 8.43 10.62 7.66
N LEU A 69 9.11 10.71 8.80
CA LEU A 69 10.57 10.90 8.84
C LEU A 69 11.34 9.72 8.22
N TYR A 70 10.77 8.51 8.27
CA TYR A 70 11.41 7.30 7.76
C TYR A 70 10.87 6.90 6.39
N ALA A 71 9.56 7.03 6.17
CA ALA A 71 8.88 6.58 4.96
C ALA A 71 8.59 7.71 3.95
N GLY A 72 8.93 8.97 4.27
CA GLY A 72 8.71 10.13 3.41
C GLY A 72 7.26 10.63 3.32
N ALA A 73 6.29 9.84 3.76
CA ALA A 73 4.85 10.16 3.68
C ALA A 73 4.11 9.82 4.98
N THR A 74 2.92 10.38 5.20
CA THR A 74 2.09 9.94 6.35
C THR A 74 1.58 8.52 6.13
N PRO A 75 1.23 7.76 7.18
CA PRO A 75 0.79 6.37 7.02
C PRO A 75 -0.34 6.18 6.00
N LYS A 76 -1.31 7.11 5.98
CA LYS A 76 -2.42 7.07 5.01
C LYS A 76 -1.96 7.37 3.58
N GLN A 77 -1.07 8.34 3.40
CA GLN A 77 -0.52 8.68 2.09
C GLN A 77 0.32 7.53 1.55
N PHE A 78 1.22 6.98 2.38
CA PHE A 78 2.03 5.81 2.05
C PHE A 78 1.20 4.65 1.50
N ILE A 79 0.16 4.23 2.22
CA ILE A 79 -0.74 3.15 1.75
C ILE A 79 -1.37 3.51 0.41
N LEU A 80 -1.89 4.74 0.28
CA LEU A 80 -2.58 5.17 -0.93
C LEU A 80 -1.66 5.24 -2.14
N GLU A 81 -0.46 5.80 -1.97
CA GLU A 81 0.56 5.95 -3.01
C GLU A 81 1.02 4.59 -3.51
N HIS A 82 1.37 3.67 -2.61
CA HIS A 82 1.82 2.34 -2.99
C HIS A 82 0.73 1.50 -3.67
N ARG A 83 -0.52 1.59 -3.21
CA ARG A 83 -1.67 0.97 -3.91
C ARG A 83 -1.85 1.54 -5.32
N THR A 84 -1.71 2.86 -5.46
CA THR A 84 -1.88 3.54 -6.75
C THR A 84 -0.74 3.21 -7.72
N ASN A 85 0.50 3.16 -7.23
CA ASN A 85 1.67 2.78 -8.03
C ASN A 85 1.57 1.32 -8.53
N ALA A 86 1.18 0.40 -7.65
CA ALA A 86 0.94 -0.98 -8.04
C ALA A 86 -0.21 -1.10 -9.07
N ALA A 87 -1.28 -0.34 -8.90
CA ALA A 87 -2.40 -0.31 -9.85
C ALA A 87 -1.98 0.21 -11.23
N GLN A 88 -1.20 1.28 -11.29
CA GLN A 88 -0.65 1.82 -12.54
C GLN A 88 0.20 0.79 -13.27
N HIS A 89 1.08 0.10 -12.54
CA HIS A 89 1.89 -0.95 -13.13
C HIS A 89 1.04 -2.09 -13.71
N LEU A 90 0.05 -2.57 -12.95
CA LEU A 90 -0.86 -3.62 -13.43
C LEU A 90 -1.71 -3.18 -14.63
N LEU A 91 -2.04 -1.89 -14.76
CA LEU A 91 -2.78 -1.38 -15.91
C LEU A 91 -1.95 -1.41 -17.20
N LEU A 92 -0.63 -1.20 -17.08
CA LEU A 92 0.29 -1.21 -18.22
C LEU A 92 0.72 -2.64 -18.60
N GLU A 93 1.01 -3.46 -17.58
CA GLU A 93 1.69 -4.74 -17.76
C GLU A 93 0.77 -5.97 -17.74
N SER A 94 -0.53 -5.79 -17.44
CA SER A 94 -1.48 -6.90 -17.37
C SER A 94 -2.69 -6.72 -18.29
N ARG A 95 -3.42 -7.82 -18.52
CA ARG A 95 -4.69 -7.81 -19.28
C ARG A 95 -5.92 -7.80 -18.37
N LEU A 96 -5.74 -7.37 -17.12
CA LEU A 96 -6.81 -7.35 -16.12
C LEU A 96 -7.73 -6.16 -16.34
N THR A 97 -9.00 -6.33 -15.95
CA THR A 97 -9.95 -5.21 -15.96
C THR A 97 -9.68 -4.24 -14.82
N ILE A 98 -10.12 -2.98 -14.96
CA ILE A 98 -10.07 -1.97 -13.89
C ILE A 98 -10.67 -2.51 -12.59
N ALA A 99 -11.78 -3.24 -12.68
CA ALA A 99 -12.44 -3.84 -11.52
C ALA A 99 -11.56 -4.90 -10.82
N GLN A 100 -10.84 -5.73 -11.58
CA GLN A 100 -9.91 -6.72 -11.04
C GLN A 100 -8.70 -6.05 -10.40
N ILE A 101 -8.12 -5.03 -11.05
CA ILE A 101 -6.96 -4.30 -10.55
C ILE A 101 -7.31 -3.57 -9.25
N ARG A 102 -8.48 -2.92 -9.19
CA ARG A 102 -9.00 -2.29 -7.98
C ARG A 102 -9.03 -3.26 -6.79
N ILE A 103 -9.57 -4.46 -7.01
CA ILE A 103 -9.68 -5.50 -5.98
C ILE A 103 -8.28 -5.99 -5.57
N LEU A 104 -7.41 -6.29 -6.55
CA LEU A 104 -6.06 -6.78 -6.29
C LEU A 104 -5.16 -5.76 -5.58
N THR A 105 -5.46 -4.47 -5.69
CA THR A 105 -4.68 -3.40 -5.07
C THR A 105 -5.33 -2.86 -3.80
N GLY A 106 -6.34 -3.56 -3.25
CA GLY A 106 -6.93 -3.26 -1.95
C GLY A 106 -7.84 -2.02 -1.91
N PHE A 107 -8.31 -1.52 -3.06
CA PHE A 107 -9.26 -0.40 -3.05
C PHE A 107 -10.69 -0.90 -2.78
N SER A 108 -11.26 -0.50 -1.65
CA SER A 108 -12.62 -0.90 -1.25
C SER A 108 -13.73 -0.37 -2.16
N SER A 109 -13.52 0.75 -2.86
CA SER A 109 -14.52 1.33 -3.77
C SER A 109 -13.93 1.88 -5.07
N HIS A 110 -14.76 1.93 -6.12
CA HIS A 110 -14.40 2.52 -7.40
C HIS A 110 -14.10 4.03 -7.27
N SER A 111 -14.88 4.75 -6.45
CA SER A 111 -14.65 6.18 -6.20
C SER A 111 -13.29 6.46 -5.56
N ALA A 112 -12.88 5.65 -4.58
CA ALA A 112 -11.56 5.77 -3.95
C ALA A 112 -10.45 5.51 -4.97
N PHE A 113 -10.59 4.45 -5.78
CA PHE A 113 -9.66 4.13 -6.86
C PHE A 113 -9.54 5.26 -7.88
N SER A 114 -10.66 5.74 -8.44
CA SER A 114 -10.65 6.81 -9.44
C SER A 114 -10.07 8.11 -8.89
N LYS A 115 -10.35 8.46 -7.63
CA LYS A 115 -9.79 9.66 -7.01
C LYS A 115 -8.29 9.55 -6.83
N ALA A 116 -7.80 8.41 -6.34
CA ALA A 116 -6.38 8.16 -6.15
C ALA A 116 -5.63 8.20 -7.49
N PHE A 117 -6.19 7.55 -8.51
CA PHE A 117 -5.60 7.50 -9.84
C PHE A 117 -5.52 8.88 -10.49
N LYS A 118 -6.62 9.66 -10.48
CA LYS A 118 -6.64 11.04 -11.01
C LYS A 118 -5.62 11.94 -10.33
N ASN A 119 -5.48 11.81 -9.01
CA ASN A 119 -4.52 12.60 -8.25
C ASN A 119 -3.06 12.23 -8.59
N SER A 120 -2.80 10.98 -8.97
CA SER A 120 -1.46 10.50 -9.29
C SER A 120 -1.03 10.79 -10.73
N THR A 121 -1.95 10.83 -11.69
CA THR A 121 -1.59 11.03 -13.10
C THR A 121 -1.49 12.49 -13.53
N GLY A 122 -1.87 13.44 -12.66
CA GLY A 122 -2.07 14.83 -13.05
C GLY A 122 -3.29 14.95 -13.97
N GLY A 123 -4.22 15.83 -13.63
CA GLY A 123 -5.33 16.19 -14.51
C GLY A 123 -4.86 17.10 -15.63
#